data_AF-G6C509-F1
#
_entry.id   AF-G6C509-F1
#
_cell.length_a   1.000
_cell.length_b   1.000
_cell.length_c   1.000
_cell.angle_alpha   90.00
_cell.angle_beta   90.00
_cell.angle_gamma   90.00
#
_symmetry.space_group_name_H-M   'P 1'
#
loop_
_entity.id
_entity.type
_entity.pdbx_description
1 polymer ?
#
loop_
_entity_poly.entity_id
_entity_poly.type
_entity_poly.pdbx_seq_one_letter_code
_entity_poly.pdbx_strand_id
1 'polypeptide(L)'
;MNRGTTIRKKQIKYINENDYNRIFVISDLHGNYELFLKFIKKVKLKKDDLLINLGDSCDRGIQSYELYLKYDEMIKQGYNILHILGNHEDMLLTTVNTLDYDKMIHWFINGGKKTIESFKRVTGLSIEDFFDLEKNKFLIDFLSGFPTLIVSDNTIFVHAAYNPDLLAEVQEEYFLIWNRENFWDRNKTGKAIYFGHTPSRKENHTIVYYPNNCTCIDLGTYRYNKMGGIEIKSKKEYYIEMLYQGDDKRRFVLGEVTGDKPLICFGVNPSKAKIVDGKLQTDKTIEKIRYVADMENYDGWIMLNLYAQVTSKPNNLDKVLNSDLHSKNIEEIEKILNTFPNSDILACWGNLIEKRRYLKYCLKDIKGIISLTKDRTWFYREKITKKGHPTHQVRTKNSARLEEFNVNEYIETL
;
A
#
# COMPACT_ATOMS: atom_id res chain seq x y z
N MET A 1 -8.80 35.88 -11.16
CA MET A 1 -7.59 35.02 -11.19
C MET A 1 -7.96 33.74 -11.91
N ASN A 2 -7.53 33.55 -13.16
CA ASN A 2 -7.66 32.27 -13.86
C ASN A 2 -6.77 31.25 -13.13
N ARG A 3 -7.38 30.40 -12.29
CA ARG A 3 -6.69 29.45 -11.40
C ARG A 3 -6.48 28.06 -12.02
N GLY A 4 -6.61 27.93 -13.33
CA GLY A 4 -6.19 26.75 -14.10
C GLY A 4 -5.42 27.21 -15.33
N THR A 5 -4.28 26.61 -15.61
CA THR A 5 -3.46 26.96 -16.77
C THR A 5 -4.01 26.23 -17.99
N THR A 6 -4.54 27.00 -18.94
CA THR A 6 -5.01 26.57 -20.27
C THR A 6 -3.83 26.13 -21.15
N ILE A 7 -3.14 25.04 -20.81
CA ILE A 7 -2.03 24.52 -21.63
C ILE A 7 -2.49 23.33 -22.48
N ARG A 8 -3.56 22.63 -22.07
CA ARG A 8 -4.08 21.46 -22.78
C ARG A 8 -5.56 21.64 -23.10
N LYS A 9 -6.01 21.04 -24.21
CA LYS A 9 -7.44 20.82 -24.46
C LYS A 9 -7.86 19.57 -23.72
N LYS A 10 -8.92 19.67 -22.91
CA LYS A 10 -9.66 18.54 -22.34
C LYS A 10 -9.73 17.34 -23.30
N GLN A 11 -9.31 16.18 -22.82
CA GLN A 11 -9.33 14.92 -23.57
C GLN A 11 -10.30 13.97 -22.89
N ILE A 12 -11.40 13.65 -23.58
CA ILE A 12 -12.38 12.67 -23.13
C ILE A 12 -12.11 11.36 -23.86
N LYS A 13 -12.10 10.25 -23.12
CA LYS A 13 -12.01 8.91 -23.71
C LYS A 13 -13.30 8.16 -23.48
N TYR A 14 -13.94 7.73 -24.58
CA TYR A 14 -15.09 6.83 -24.50
C TYR A 14 -14.61 5.39 -24.58
N ILE A 15 -15.19 4.52 -23.76
CA ILE A 15 -14.92 3.08 -23.75
C ILE A 15 -16.23 2.29 -23.74
N ASN A 16 -16.19 1.05 -24.24
CA ASN A 16 -17.26 0.08 -24.03
C ASN A 16 -16.80 -0.91 -22.95
N GLU A 17 -17.53 -0.99 -21.84
CA GLU A 17 -17.17 -1.89 -20.73
C GLU A 17 -17.22 -3.37 -21.13
N ASN A 18 -17.97 -3.72 -22.18
CA ASN A 18 -18.08 -5.10 -22.66
C ASN A 18 -16.85 -5.58 -23.44
N ASP A 19 -15.96 -4.67 -23.84
CA ASP A 19 -14.71 -5.03 -24.53
C ASP A 19 -13.69 -5.69 -23.57
N TYR A 20 -13.94 -5.60 -22.27
CA TYR A 20 -13.02 -6.07 -21.22
C TYR A 20 -13.68 -7.15 -20.37
N ASN A 21 -12.90 -8.16 -19.98
CA ASN A 21 -13.37 -9.22 -19.10
C ASN A 21 -13.68 -8.68 -17.69
N ARG A 22 -12.72 -7.99 -17.07
CA ARG A 22 -12.84 -7.30 -15.79
C ARG A 22 -12.37 -5.86 -15.92
N ILE A 23 -12.89 -4.97 -15.07
CA ILE A 23 -12.44 -3.57 -15.03
C ILE A 23 -12.06 -3.22 -13.60
N PHE A 24 -10.77 -2.99 -13.37
CA PHE A 24 -10.22 -2.58 -12.09
C PHE A 24 -10.02 -1.08 -12.05
N VAL A 25 -10.43 -0.45 -10.95
CA VAL A 25 -10.22 0.98 -10.71
C VAL A 25 -9.39 1.16 -9.44
N ILE A 26 -8.32 1.96 -9.54
CA ILE A 26 -7.42 2.37 -8.44
C ILE A 26 -7.24 3.89 -8.46
N SER A 27 -6.68 4.45 -7.39
CA SER A 27 -6.53 5.90 -7.24
C SER A 27 -5.26 6.30 -6.47
N ASP A 28 -4.75 7.51 -6.73
CA ASP A 28 -3.86 8.32 -5.88
C ASP A 28 -2.70 7.52 -5.26
N LEU A 29 -1.87 6.94 -6.13
CA LEU A 29 -0.74 6.12 -5.71
C LEU A 29 0.43 6.94 -5.17
N HIS A 30 0.62 8.18 -5.62
CA HIS A 30 1.66 9.09 -5.13
C HIS A 30 3.04 8.43 -4.93
N GLY A 31 3.57 7.83 -5.99
CA GLY A 31 4.89 7.19 -5.96
C GLY A 31 4.98 5.91 -5.12
N ASN A 32 3.86 5.26 -4.77
CA ASN A 32 3.83 3.96 -4.05
C ASN A 32 3.84 2.76 -5.01
N TYR A 33 4.92 2.61 -5.78
CA TYR A 33 5.11 1.54 -6.76
C TYR A 33 5.03 0.13 -6.17
N GLU A 34 5.57 -0.10 -4.96
CA GLU A 34 5.54 -1.43 -4.33
C GLU A 34 4.12 -1.91 -4.05
N LEU A 35 3.23 -1.01 -3.60
CA LEU A 35 1.82 -1.34 -3.40
C LEU A 35 1.16 -1.68 -4.73
N PHE A 36 1.42 -0.90 -5.78
CA PHE A 36 0.90 -1.16 -7.11
C PHE A 36 1.28 -2.55 -7.65
N LEU A 37 2.55 -2.94 -7.51
CA LEU A 37 3.01 -4.28 -7.92
C LEU A 37 2.28 -5.39 -7.16
N LYS A 38 2.04 -5.21 -5.87
CA LYS A 38 1.28 -6.17 -5.06
C LYS A 38 -0.17 -6.23 -5.53
N PHE A 39 -0.77 -5.10 -5.93
CA PHE A 39 -2.14 -5.04 -6.43
C PHE A 39 -2.33 -5.87 -7.69
N ILE A 40 -1.53 -5.60 -8.72
CA ILE A 40 -1.62 -6.33 -9.98
C ILE A 40 -1.34 -7.83 -9.79
N LYS A 41 -0.50 -8.21 -8.82
CA LYS A 41 -0.27 -9.60 -8.42
C LYS A 41 -1.50 -10.21 -7.72
N LYS A 42 -2.09 -9.52 -6.73
CA LYS A 42 -3.26 -10.00 -5.96
C LYS A 42 -4.47 -10.23 -6.86
N VAL A 43 -4.76 -9.30 -7.76
CA VAL A 43 -5.90 -9.42 -8.69
C VAL A 43 -5.61 -10.34 -9.87
N LYS A 44 -4.34 -10.79 -10.02
CA LYS A 44 -3.82 -11.56 -11.16
C LYS A 44 -4.25 -10.88 -12.46
N LEU A 45 -3.82 -9.63 -12.63
CA LEU A 45 -4.23 -8.80 -13.76
C LEU A 45 -3.84 -9.50 -15.07
N LYS A 46 -4.78 -9.55 -16.02
CA LYS A 46 -4.63 -10.15 -17.34
C LYS A 46 -4.74 -9.09 -18.43
N LYS A 47 -4.35 -9.46 -19.65
CA LYS A 47 -4.38 -8.55 -20.80
C LYS A 47 -5.79 -8.22 -21.29
N ASP A 48 -6.76 -9.10 -21.05
CA ASP A 48 -8.18 -8.91 -21.34
C ASP A 48 -8.93 -8.11 -20.26
N ASP A 49 -8.27 -7.76 -19.16
CA ASP A 49 -8.79 -6.81 -18.19
C ASP A 49 -8.46 -5.37 -18.60
N LEU A 50 -9.23 -4.42 -18.08
CA LEU A 50 -8.89 -3.00 -18.07
C LEU A 50 -8.48 -2.57 -16.66
N LEU A 51 -7.37 -1.85 -16.53
CA LEU A 51 -6.97 -1.15 -15.32
C LEU A 51 -7.06 0.36 -15.54
N ILE A 52 -7.87 1.04 -14.72
CA ILE A 52 -7.99 2.49 -14.72
C ILE A 52 -7.38 3.03 -13.43
N ASN A 53 -6.39 3.93 -13.56
CA ASN A 53 -5.95 4.78 -12.47
C ASN A 53 -6.61 6.16 -12.58
N LEU A 54 -7.26 6.61 -11.51
CA LEU A 54 -7.99 7.88 -11.49
C LEU A 54 -7.11 9.13 -11.32
N GLY A 55 -5.78 8.98 -11.25
CA GLY A 55 -4.84 10.10 -11.22
C GLY A 55 -3.86 10.05 -10.05
N ASP A 56 -3.06 11.09 -9.92
CA ASP A 56 -2.19 11.33 -8.76
C ASP A 56 -1.24 10.17 -8.47
N SER A 57 -0.55 9.70 -9.51
CA SER A 57 0.48 8.65 -9.39
C SER A 57 1.86 9.21 -9.07
N CYS A 58 2.10 10.51 -9.29
CA CYS A 58 3.35 11.15 -8.88
C CYS A 58 3.27 11.89 -7.55
N ASP A 59 4.44 12.39 -7.14
CA ASP A 59 4.72 13.19 -5.94
C ASP A 59 4.56 12.43 -4.62
N ARG A 60 5.06 13.05 -3.54
CA ARG A 60 5.03 12.57 -2.14
C ARG A 60 5.83 11.29 -1.89
N GLY A 61 5.57 10.20 -2.61
CA GLY A 61 6.36 8.98 -2.59
C GLY A 61 7.57 9.02 -3.54
N ILE A 62 8.53 8.13 -3.31
CA ILE A 62 9.84 8.18 -3.99
C ILE A 62 9.92 7.38 -5.31
N GLN A 63 8.81 6.78 -5.77
CA GLN A 63 8.81 5.85 -6.92
C GLN A 63 7.86 6.30 -8.06
N SER A 64 7.71 7.60 -8.28
CA SER A 64 6.89 8.15 -9.38
C SER A 64 7.38 7.66 -10.75
N TYR A 65 8.70 7.72 -11.01
CA TYR A 65 9.27 7.22 -12.27
C TYR A 65 8.98 5.73 -12.49
N GLU A 66 9.16 4.89 -11.46
CA GLU A 66 8.89 3.46 -11.59
C GLU A 66 7.42 3.15 -11.90
N LEU A 67 6.47 3.92 -11.36
CA LEU A 67 5.05 3.78 -11.72
C LEU A 67 4.81 4.06 -13.20
N TYR A 68 5.32 5.20 -13.71
CA TYR A 68 5.14 5.57 -15.12
C TYR A 68 5.83 4.61 -16.07
N LEU A 69 7.07 4.21 -15.76
CA LEU A 69 7.77 3.19 -16.53
C LEU A 69 6.98 1.88 -16.54
N LYS A 70 6.42 1.47 -15.39
CA LYS A 70 5.65 0.23 -15.31
C LYS A 70 4.38 0.27 -16.14
N TYR A 71 3.65 1.38 -16.14
CA TYR A 71 2.47 1.54 -16.98
C TYR A 71 2.85 1.44 -18.46
N ASP A 72 3.88 2.17 -18.90
CA ASP A 72 4.36 2.14 -20.28
C ASP A 72 4.81 0.74 -20.71
N GLU A 73 5.59 0.03 -19.89
CA GLU A 73 6.01 -1.35 -20.14
C GLU A 73 4.82 -2.30 -20.29
N MET A 74 3.83 -2.20 -19.40
CA MET A 74 2.65 -3.06 -19.45
C MET A 74 1.78 -2.77 -20.68
N ILE A 75 1.61 -1.49 -21.05
CA ILE A 75 0.92 -1.09 -22.27
C ILE A 75 1.63 -1.68 -23.50
N LYS A 76 2.96 -1.55 -23.59
CA LYS A 76 3.77 -2.17 -24.66
C LYS A 76 3.68 -3.69 -24.70
N GLN A 77 3.44 -4.33 -23.56
CA GLN A 77 3.18 -5.77 -23.45
C GLN A 77 1.75 -6.17 -23.81
N GLY A 78 0.87 -5.21 -24.13
CA GLY A 78 -0.51 -5.44 -24.55
C GLY A 78 -1.52 -5.53 -23.41
N TYR A 79 -1.23 -4.98 -22.22
CA TYR A 79 -2.23 -4.77 -21.18
C TYR A 79 -3.07 -3.52 -21.48
N ASN A 80 -4.37 -3.55 -21.17
CA ASN A 80 -5.20 -2.35 -21.23
C ASN A 80 -5.05 -1.56 -19.92
N ILE A 81 -4.28 -0.47 -19.97
CA ILE A 81 -4.11 0.46 -18.86
C ILE A 81 -4.52 1.86 -19.32
N LEU A 82 -5.36 2.51 -18.54
CA LEU A 82 -5.72 3.92 -18.70
C LEU A 82 -5.39 4.67 -17.41
N HIS A 83 -4.87 5.87 -17.56
CA HIS A 83 -4.52 6.76 -16.46
C HIS A 83 -5.16 8.13 -16.71
N ILE A 84 -5.95 8.60 -15.75
CA ILE A 84 -6.61 9.91 -15.80
C ILE A 84 -5.66 10.97 -15.26
N LEU A 85 -5.63 12.14 -15.88
CA LEU A 85 -4.82 13.25 -15.40
C LEU A 85 -5.31 13.72 -14.01
N GLY A 86 -4.46 13.54 -12.99
CA GLY A 86 -4.68 14.09 -11.65
C GLY A 86 -4.15 15.50 -11.49
N ASN A 87 -4.46 16.14 -10.36
CA ASN A 87 -4.00 17.50 -10.11
C ASN A 87 -2.48 17.57 -9.87
N HIS A 88 -1.86 16.48 -9.42
CA HIS A 88 -0.41 16.39 -9.30
C HIS A 88 0.28 16.32 -10.65
N GLU A 89 -0.28 15.56 -11.60
CA GLU A 89 0.22 15.55 -12.98
C GLU A 89 0.01 16.91 -13.66
N ASP A 90 -1.11 17.59 -13.40
CA ASP A 90 -1.38 18.95 -13.90
C ASP A 90 -0.38 19.99 -13.35
N MET A 91 -0.06 19.94 -12.05
CA MET A 91 0.98 20.79 -11.45
C MET A 91 2.36 20.56 -12.09
N LEU A 92 2.73 19.28 -12.29
CA LEU A 92 3.98 18.90 -12.91
C LEU A 92 4.06 19.44 -14.34
N LEU A 93 3.05 19.12 -15.17
CA LEU A 93 3.01 19.56 -16.57
C LEU A 93 2.99 21.09 -16.67
N THR A 94 2.20 21.77 -15.84
CA THR A 94 2.19 23.23 -15.79
C THR A 94 3.59 23.77 -15.49
N THR A 95 4.26 23.22 -14.46
CA THR A 95 5.59 23.69 -14.06
C THR A 95 6.62 23.48 -15.16
N VAL A 96 6.64 22.31 -15.81
CA VAL A 96 7.62 22.02 -16.86
C VAL A 96 7.39 22.86 -18.12
N ASN A 97 6.13 23.19 -18.45
CA ASN A 97 5.82 23.99 -19.64
C ASN A 97 6.01 25.50 -19.44
N THR A 98 5.79 26.03 -18.23
CA THR A 98 5.87 27.48 -17.99
C THR A 98 7.17 27.92 -17.33
N LEU A 99 7.81 27.03 -16.56
CA LEU A 99 8.92 27.34 -15.66
C LEU A 99 8.61 28.50 -14.69
N ASP A 100 7.31 28.73 -14.43
CA ASP A 100 6.86 29.78 -13.52
C ASP A 100 7.20 29.42 -12.07
N TYR A 101 7.79 30.39 -11.37
CA TYR A 101 8.31 30.19 -10.01
C TYR A 101 7.20 29.88 -8.99
N ASP A 102 6.05 30.56 -9.08
CA ASP A 102 4.94 30.34 -8.16
C ASP A 102 4.30 28.96 -8.38
N LYS A 103 4.17 28.53 -9.64
CA LYS A 103 3.72 27.17 -10.00
C LYS A 103 4.69 26.12 -9.48
N MET A 104 6.00 26.34 -9.64
CA MET A 104 7.03 25.44 -9.12
C MET A 104 6.97 25.31 -7.60
N ILE A 105 6.86 26.44 -6.87
CA ILE A 105 6.67 26.43 -5.41
C ILE A 105 5.42 25.63 -5.06
N HIS A 106 4.29 25.91 -5.72
CA HIS A 106 3.03 25.23 -5.45
C HIS A 106 3.13 23.72 -5.63
N TRP A 107 3.81 23.25 -6.69
CA TRP A 107 4.06 21.84 -6.90
C TRP A 107 4.99 21.25 -5.83
N PHE A 108 6.07 21.96 -5.46
CA PHE A 108 7.04 21.48 -4.49
C PHE A 108 6.49 21.36 -3.06
N ILE A 109 5.64 22.29 -2.61
CA ILE A 109 4.96 22.16 -1.31
C ILE A 109 4.01 20.95 -1.28
N ASN A 110 3.55 20.51 -2.45
CA ASN A 110 2.71 19.32 -2.60
C ASN A 110 3.51 18.02 -2.84
N GLY A 111 4.84 18.07 -2.75
CA GLY A 111 5.70 16.89 -2.83
C GLY A 111 6.37 16.66 -4.19
N GLY A 112 6.31 17.63 -5.12
CA GLY A 112 6.90 17.51 -6.46
C GLY A 112 8.38 17.15 -6.51
N LYS A 113 9.16 17.56 -5.50
CA LYS A 113 10.59 17.22 -5.39
C LYS A 113 10.84 15.71 -5.41
N LYS A 114 9.93 14.92 -4.83
CA LYS A 114 10.05 13.46 -4.80
C LYS A 114 9.94 12.81 -6.18
N THR A 115 9.16 13.41 -7.08
CA THR A 115 9.11 12.98 -8.48
C THR A 115 10.44 13.22 -9.17
N ILE A 116 11.02 14.43 -9.04
CA ILE A 116 12.35 14.74 -9.60
C ILE A 116 13.42 13.79 -9.05
N GLU A 117 13.43 13.56 -7.73
CA GLU A 117 14.35 12.62 -7.08
C GLU A 117 14.22 11.19 -7.64
N SER A 118 12.99 10.74 -7.93
CA SER A 118 12.76 9.41 -8.50
C SER A 118 13.35 9.26 -9.90
N PHE A 119 13.22 10.29 -10.76
CA PHE A 119 13.82 10.32 -12.09
C PHE A 119 15.34 10.29 -11.97
N LYS A 120 15.92 11.22 -11.20
CA LYS A 120 17.37 11.27 -10.99
C LYS A 120 17.94 9.95 -10.49
N ARG A 121 17.27 9.28 -9.55
CA ARG A 121 17.72 8.01 -8.96
C ARG A 121 17.73 6.86 -9.97
N VAL A 122 16.76 6.81 -10.89
CA VAL A 122 16.61 5.67 -11.81
C VAL A 122 17.33 5.91 -13.14
N THR A 123 17.25 7.13 -13.68
CA THR A 123 17.80 7.45 -15.02
C THR A 123 19.11 8.25 -14.96
N GLY A 124 19.47 8.80 -13.81
CA GLY A 124 20.62 9.72 -13.69
C GLY A 124 20.33 11.14 -14.18
N LEU A 125 19.08 11.46 -14.56
CA LEU A 125 18.69 12.77 -15.09
C LEU A 125 19.01 13.89 -14.09
N SER A 126 19.66 14.95 -14.57
CA SER A 126 19.90 16.15 -13.75
C SER A 126 18.58 16.90 -13.48
N ILE A 127 18.60 17.87 -12.57
CA ILE A 127 17.41 18.69 -12.31
C ILE A 127 17.11 19.54 -13.54
N GLU A 128 18.15 20.09 -14.16
CA GLU A 128 18.07 20.89 -15.38
C GLU A 128 17.46 20.08 -16.52
N ASP A 129 17.94 18.85 -16.73
CA ASP A 129 17.42 17.98 -17.80
C ASP A 129 16.00 17.45 -17.50
N PHE A 130 15.56 17.43 -16.23
CA PHE A 130 14.19 17.08 -15.89
C PHE A 130 13.18 18.10 -16.45
N PHE A 131 13.54 19.39 -16.44
CA PHE A 131 12.71 20.48 -16.95
C PHE A 131 12.88 20.74 -18.45
N ASP A 132 13.83 20.07 -19.10
CA ASP A 132 14.04 20.14 -20.54
C ASP A 132 13.05 19.21 -21.26
N LEU A 133 12.16 19.79 -22.08
CA LEU A 133 11.08 19.08 -22.78
C LEU A 133 11.59 17.99 -23.73
N GLU A 134 12.75 18.20 -24.35
CA GLU A 134 13.32 17.25 -25.30
C GLU A 134 14.08 16.13 -24.57
N LYS A 135 14.83 16.48 -23.52
CA LYS A 135 15.58 15.46 -22.75
C LYS A 135 14.67 14.58 -21.89
N ASN A 136 13.56 15.14 -21.39
CA ASN A 136 12.55 14.40 -20.63
C ASN A 136 11.28 14.11 -21.44
N LYS A 137 11.44 13.94 -22.77
CA LYS A 137 10.32 13.75 -23.70
C LYS A 137 9.39 12.59 -23.31
N PHE A 138 9.94 11.50 -22.77
CA PHE A 138 9.16 10.36 -22.29
C PHE A 138 8.08 10.80 -21.29
N LEU A 139 8.43 11.58 -20.27
CA LEU A 139 7.49 12.04 -19.25
C LEU A 139 6.41 12.92 -19.87
N ILE A 140 6.84 13.89 -20.68
CA ILE A 140 5.94 14.87 -21.28
C ILE A 140 4.94 14.21 -22.21
N ASP A 141 5.40 13.37 -23.14
CA ASP A 141 4.53 12.63 -24.06
C ASP A 141 3.56 11.73 -23.29
N PHE A 142 4.05 11.02 -22.28
CA PHE A 142 3.25 10.07 -21.53
C PHE A 142 2.11 10.74 -20.77
N LEU A 143 2.41 11.79 -19.98
CA LEU A 143 1.38 12.53 -19.24
C LEU A 143 0.45 13.32 -20.18
N SER A 144 0.98 13.82 -21.31
CA SER A 144 0.20 14.52 -22.34
C SER A 144 -0.74 13.61 -23.13
N GLY A 145 -0.72 12.31 -22.86
CA GLY A 145 -1.70 11.34 -23.36
C GLY A 145 -2.86 11.05 -22.39
N PHE A 146 -2.80 11.50 -21.13
CA PHE A 146 -3.80 11.15 -20.12
C PHE A 146 -5.12 11.89 -20.34
N PRO A 147 -6.27 11.21 -20.51
CA PRO A 147 -7.56 11.87 -20.54
C PRO A 147 -7.87 12.54 -19.19
N THR A 148 -8.70 13.57 -19.20
CA THR A 148 -9.23 14.18 -17.98
C THR A 148 -10.56 13.56 -17.55
N LEU A 149 -11.17 12.76 -18.44
CA LEU A 149 -12.43 12.06 -18.21
C LEU A 149 -12.48 10.77 -19.04
N ILE A 150 -12.91 9.67 -18.43
CA ILE A 150 -13.26 8.44 -19.16
C ILE A 150 -14.74 8.17 -18.96
N VAL A 151 -15.46 7.88 -20.04
CA VAL A 151 -16.92 7.67 -20.03
C VAL A 151 -17.27 6.38 -20.75
N SER A 152 -18.21 5.62 -20.17
CA SER A 152 -18.88 4.49 -20.82
C SER A 152 -20.40 4.70 -20.79
N ASP A 153 -21.15 3.72 -21.28
CA ASP A 153 -22.61 3.72 -21.16
C ASP A 153 -23.11 3.65 -19.71
N ASN A 154 -22.34 3.06 -18.79
CA ASN A 154 -22.76 2.82 -17.42
C ASN A 154 -21.97 3.61 -16.37
N THR A 155 -20.79 4.11 -16.71
CA THR A 155 -19.81 4.60 -15.73
C THR A 155 -19.08 5.85 -16.22
N ILE A 156 -18.79 6.76 -15.29
CA ILE A 156 -17.91 7.90 -15.46
C ILE A 156 -16.72 7.70 -14.51
N PHE A 157 -15.51 7.86 -15.03
CA PHE A 157 -14.27 7.86 -14.25
C PHE A 157 -13.64 9.24 -14.36
N VAL A 158 -13.35 9.85 -13.21
CA VAL A 158 -12.82 11.21 -13.11
C VAL A 158 -11.85 11.30 -11.95
N HIS A 159 -10.92 12.24 -11.98
CA HIS A 159 -9.98 12.41 -10.87
C HIS A 159 -10.65 13.01 -9.62
N ALA A 160 -11.22 14.21 -9.71
CA ALA A 160 -11.70 14.94 -8.54
C ALA A 160 -13.23 15.03 -8.43
N ALA A 161 -13.91 15.59 -9.44
CA ALA A 161 -15.36 15.75 -9.40
C ALA A 161 -15.99 15.78 -10.80
N TYR A 162 -17.28 15.51 -10.88
CA TYR A 162 -18.05 15.62 -12.13
C TYR A 162 -19.27 16.50 -11.90
N ASN A 163 -19.52 17.49 -12.77
CA ASN A 163 -20.72 18.33 -12.66
C ASN A 163 -21.90 17.60 -13.31
N PRO A 164 -22.87 17.07 -12.54
CA PRO A 164 -23.93 16.24 -13.09
C PRO A 164 -24.94 17.01 -13.95
N ASP A 165 -24.94 18.35 -13.89
CA ASP A 165 -25.84 19.20 -14.66
C ASP A 165 -25.34 19.46 -16.10
N LEU A 166 -24.11 19.03 -16.41
CA LEU A 166 -23.42 19.28 -17.66
C LEU A 166 -23.13 17.97 -18.40
N LEU A 167 -23.19 18.01 -19.73
CA LEU A 167 -22.72 16.89 -20.56
C LEU A 167 -21.21 16.72 -20.43
N ALA A 168 -20.74 15.50 -20.71
CA ALA A 168 -19.33 15.14 -20.61
C ALA A 168 -18.44 16.09 -21.42
N GLU A 169 -18.89 16.56 -22.58
CA GLU A 169 -18.18 17.39 -23.54
C GLU A 169 -17.96 18.83 -23.03
N VAL A 170 -18.90 19.36 -22.23
CA VAL A 170 -18.89 20.75 -21.75
C VAL A 170 -18.41 20.92 -20.30
N GLN A 171 -18.04 19.82 -19.61
CA GLN A 171 -17.36 19.91 -18.30
C GLN A 171 -16.13 20.82 -18.36
N GLU A 172 -15.93 21.63 -17.33
CA GLU A 172 -14.71 22.42 -17.14
C GLU A 172 -13.57 21.54 -16.62
N GLU A 173 -12.39 21.66 -17.23
CA GLU A 173 -11.22 20.86 -16.87
C GLU A 173 -10.79 21.06 -15.40
N TYR A 174 -10.85 22.30 -14.92
CA TYR A 174 -10.59 22.60 -13.52
C TYR A 174 -11.57 21.85 -12.59
N PHE A 175 -12.84 21.73 -12.97
CA PHE A 175 -13.82 21.00 -12.18
C PHE A 175 -13.48 19.51 -12.09
N LEU A 176 -13.04 18.92 -13.21
CA LEU A 176 -12.68 17.50 -13.29
C LEU A 176 -11.44 17.14 -12.45
N ILE A 177 -10.48 18.06 -12.35
CA ILE A 177 -9.15 17.79 -11.81
C ILE A 177 -8.95 18.38 -10.39
N TRP A 178 -9.56 19.52 -10.07
CA TRP A 178 -9.21 20.28 -8.86
C TRP A 178 -10.35 20.46 -7.87
N ASN A 179 -11.59 20.21 -8.27
CA ASN A 179 -12.74 20.53 -7.45
C ASN A 179 -12.88 19.60 -6.24
N ARG A 180 -13.27 20.18 -5.10
CA ARG A 180 -13.50 19.47 -3.83
C ARG A 180 -14.92 19.60 -3.30
N GLU A 181 -15.79 20.25 -4.07
CA GLU A 181 -17.19 20.42 -3.68
C GLU A 181 -17.96 19.12 -3.83
N ASN A 182 -18.97 18.96 -2.97
CA ASN A 182 -19.87 17.83 -3.03
C ASN A 182 -20.70 17.88 -4.33
N PHE A 183 -20.53 16.87 -5.18
CA PHE A 183 -21.32 16.68 -6.39
C PHE A 183 -22.22 15.44 -6.34
N TRP A 184 -21.93 14.49 -5.45
CA TRP A 184 -22.60 13.18 -5.41
C TRP A 184 -24.07 13.27 -5.02
N ASP A 185 -24.47 14.26 -4.20
CA ASP A 185 -25.88 14.48 -3.86
C ASP A 185 -26.75 14.86 -5.07
N ARG A 186 -26.11 15.31 -6.16
CA ARG A 186 -26.76 15.77 -7.38
C ARG A 186 -26.59 14.82 -8.57
N ASN A 187 -25.90 13.69 -8.42
CA ASN A 187 -25.71 12.78 -9.55
C ASN A 187 -27.04 12.17 -10.01
N LYS A 188 -27.52 12.60 -11.18
CA LYS A 188 -28.74 12.09 -11.84
C LYS A 188 -28.46 11.59 -13.25
N THR A 189 -27.18 11.33 -13.56
CA THR A 189 -26.74 10.92 -14.90
C THR A 189 -27.19 9.50 -15.29
N GLY A 190 -27.66 8.71 -14.32
CA GLY A 190 -27.92 7.28 -14.48
C GLY A 190 -26.66 6.41 -14.48
N LYS A 191 -25.47 7.02 -14.42
CA LYS A 191 -24.17 6.35 -14.44
C LYS A 191 -23.56 6.31 -13.04
N ALA A 192 -22.75 5.28 -12.77
CA ALA A 192 -21.86 5.27 -11.62
C ALA A 192 -20.71 6.27 -11.83
N ILE A 193 -20.23 6.92 -10.77
CA ILE A 193 -19.09 7.84 -10.85
C ILE A 193 -18.00 7.38 -9.88
N TYR A 194 -16.82 7.05 -10.40
CA TYR A 194 -15.65 6.70 -9.60
C TYR A 194 -14.64 7.87 -9.61
N PHE A 195 -14.17 8.27 -8.43
CA PHE A 195 -13.28 9.42 -8.24
C PHE A 195 -12.27 9.24 -7.09
N GLY A 196 -11.31 10.17 -6.98
CA GLY A 196 -10.23 10.21 -5.99
C GLY A 196 -10.00 11.62 -5.42
N HIS A 197 -8.75 12.09 -5.39
CA HIS A 197 -8.30 13.46 -5.05
C HIS A 197 -8.44 13.92 -3.59
N THR A 198 -9.59 13.63 -2.97
CA THR A 198 -9.82 13.90 -1.55
C THR A 198 -9.86 12.58 -0.79
N PRO A 199 -8.82 12.28 0.03
CA PRO A 199 -8.72 11.00 0.70
C PRO A 199 -9.91 10.71 1.60
N SER A 200 -10.29 9.43 1.63
CA SER A 200 -11.24 8.85 2.58
C SER A 200 -10.89 9.26 4.00
N ARG A 201 -11.90 9.76 4.73
CA ARG A 201 -11.79 10.12 6.15
C ARG A 201 -12.23 9.00 7.09
N LYS A 202 -12.53 7.80 6.56
CA LYS A 202 -12.83 6.62 7.39
C LYS A 202 -11.60 6.24 8.21
N GLU A 203 -11.79 5.86 9.46
CA GLU A 203 -10.70 5.43 10.36
C GLU A 203 -9.92 4.23 9.82
N ASN A 204 -10.60 3.31 9.12
CA ASN A 204 -9.97 2.13 8.52
C ASN A 204 -9.38 2.36 7.12
N HIS A 205 -9.46 3.59 6.60
CA HIS A 205 -8.97 4.00 5.28
C HIS A 205 -9.42 3.04 4.17
N THR A 206 -10.73 2.95 3.97
CA THR A 206 -11.37 2.10 2.94
C THR A 206 -12.15 2.93 1.93
N ILE A 207 -12.56 2.29 0.82
CA ILE A 207 -13.40 2.87 -0.22
C ILE A 207 -14.67 3.48 0.40
N VAL A 208 -15.08 4.64 -0.10
CA VAL A 208 -16.27 5.37 0.39
C VAL A 208 -17.33 5.39 -0.69
N TYR A 209 -18.51 4.86 -0.35
CA TYR A 209 -19.71 4.95 -1.18
C TYR A 209 -20.53 6.15 -0.73
N TYR A 210 -20.75 7.08 -1.65
CA TYR A 210 -21.62 8.22 -1.49
C TYR A 210 -22.99 7.95 -2.12
N PRO A 211 -24.02 8.76 -1.80
CA PRO A 211 -25.31 8.70 -2.47
C PRO A 211 -25.20 8.77 -4.00
N ASN A 212 -26.26 8.31 -4.68
CA ASN A 212 -26.43 8.39 -6.13
C ASN A 212 -25.26 7.78 -6.94
N ASN A 213 -24.78 6.60 -6.54
CA ASN A 213 -23.77 5.81 -7.26
C ASN A 213 -22.40 6.50 -7.45
N CYS A 214 -22.01 7.38 -6.52
CA CYS A 214 -20.67 7.96 -6.50
C CYS A 214 -19.76 7.21 -5.52
N THR A 215 -18.54 6.87 -5.93
CA THR A 215 -17.60 6.08 -5.12
C THR A 215 -16.21 6.72 -5.14
N CYS A 216 -15.67 7.04 -3.98
CA CYS A 216 -14.29 7.51 -3.82
C CYS A 216 -13.35 6.34 -3.52
N ILE A 217 -12.28 6.21 -4.33
CA ILE A 217 -11.25 5.17 -4.23
C ILE A 217 -9.92 5.74 -3.70
N ASP A 218 -9.83 7.04 -3.40
CA ASP A 218 -8.66 7.59 -2.72
C ASP A 218 -8.69 7.25 -1.22
N LEU A 219 -7.77 6.40 -0.79
CA LEU A 219 -7.59 5.99 0.61
C LEU A 219 -6.54 6.83 1.35
N GLY A 220 -5.84 7.73 0.67
CA GLY A 220 -4.65 8.40 1.20
C GLY A 220 -3.43 7.49 1.20
N THR A 221 -3.21 6.74 0.10
CA THR A 221 -2.16 5.70 -0.04
C THR A 221 -0.81 6.13 0.50
N TYR A 222 -0.37 7.35 0.16
CA TYR A 222 0.92 7.89 0.58
C TYR A 222 1.06 8.08 2.10
N ARG A 223 -0.04 8.28 2.82
CA ARG A 223 -0.05 8.50 4.28
C ARG A 223 -0.07 7.19 5.05
N TYR A 224 -0.86 6.24 4.55
CA TYR A 224 -1.25 5.07 5.33
C TYR A 224 -0.60 3.77 4.85
N ASN A 225 0.22 3.82 3.78
CA ASN A 225 0.81 2.64 3.15
C ASN A 225 -0.24 1.56 2.81
N LYS A 226 -1.43 2.02 2.44
CA LYS A 226 -2.59 1.21 2.12
C LYS A 226 -3.19 1.67 0.82
N MET A 227 -3.31 0.77 -0.15
CA MET A 227 -4.03 1.05 -1.38
C MET A 227 -5.27 0.18 -1.50
N GLY A 228 -6.26 0.71 -2.22
CA GLY A 228 -7.52 0.05 -2.51
C GLY A 228 -7.74 0.03 -4.01
N GLY A 229 -8.50 -0.96 -4.46
CA GLY A 229 -9.07 -0.96 -5.80
C GLY A 229 -10.33 -1.79 -5.84
N ILE A 230 -11.16 -1.53 -6.84
CA ILE A 230 -12.45 -2.21 -7.03
C ILE A 230 -12.51 -2.80 -8.43
N GLU A 231 -12.99 -4.03 -8.54
CA GLU A 231 -13.42 -4.62 -9.80
C GLU A 231 -14.91 -4.27 -10.00
N ILE A 232 -15.23 -3.40 -10.95
CA ILE A 232 -16.53 -2.72 -10.98
C ILE A 232 -17.68 -3.58 -11.51
N LYS A 233 -17.43 -4.71 -12.19
CA LYS A 233 -18.49 -5.61 -12.67
C LYS A 233 -19.01 -6.50 -11.55
N SER A 234 -18.13 -7.05 -10.72
CA SER A 234 -18.50 -7.84 -9.53
C SER A 234 -18.65 -7.02 -8.25
N LYS A 235 -18.24 -5.74 -8.27
CA LYS A 235 -18.12 -4.85 -7.09
C LYS A 235 -17.18 -5.37 -6.02
N LYS A 236 -16.26 -6.28 -6.36
CA LYS A 236 -15.29 -6.82 -5.41
C LYS A 236 -14.18 -5.82 -5.14
N GLU A 237 -13.97 -5.52 -3.86
CA GLU A 237 -12.88 -4.68 -3.37
C GLU A 237 -11.61 -5.49 -3.08
N TYR A 238 -10.47 -4.84 -3.24
CA TYR A 238 -9.16 -5.39 -2.96
C TYR A 238 -8.35 -4.35 -2.19
N TYR A 239 -7.75 -4.77 -1.08
CA TYR A 239 -6.93 -3.94 -0.23
C TYR A 239 -5.54 -4.53 -0.09
N ILE A 240 -4.54 -3.67 -0.04
CA ILE A 240 -3.16 -4.03 0.23
C ILE A 240 -2.59 -3.01 1.20
N GLU A 241 -2.06 -3.49 2.30
CA GLU A 241 -1.56 -2.66 3.37
C GLU A 241 -0.19 -3.17 3.83
N MET A 242 0.76 -2.24 3.89
CA MET A 242 2.07 -2.49 4.49
C MET A 242 2.09 -1.90 5.89
N LEU A 243 2.27 -2.76 6.89
CA LEU A 243 2.30 -2.40 8.29
C LEU A 243 3.74 -2.18 8.72
N TYR A 244 4.04 -1.03 9.30
CA TYR A 244 5.33 -0.79 9.93
C TYR A 244 5.22 0.21 11.07
N GLN A 245 5.69 -0.22 12.23
CA GLN A 245 5.78 0.62 13.42
C GLN A 245 7.14 0.37 14.07
N GLY A 246 8.06 1.33 13.95
CA GLY A 246 9.41 1.18 14.46
C GLY A 246 10.42 2.19 13.90
N ASP A 247 11.65 2.04 14.36
CA ASP A 247 12.85 2.76 13.99
C ASP A 247 14.06 1.81 13.94
N ASP A 248 15.27 2.34 13.78
CA ASP A 248 16.50 1.53 13.69
C ASP A 248 16.86 0.76 14.97
N LYS A 249 16.28 1.13 16.12
CA LYS A 249 16.55 0.54 17.43
C LYS A 249 15.40 -0.35 17.92
N ARG A 250 14.18 -0.12 17.43
CA ARG A 250 12.95 -0.72 17.95
C ARG A 250 12.00 -1.04 16.81
N ARG A 251 11.41 -2.22 16.80
CA ARG A 251 10.37 -2.59 15.85
C ARG A 251 9.27 -3.33 16.58
N PHE A 252 8.06 -2.78 16.47
CA PHE A 252 6.87 -3.31 17.10
C PHE A 252 6.10 -4.17 16.11
N VAL A 253 5.85 -3.62 14.91
CA VAL A 253 5.08 -4.27 13.84
C VAL A 253 5.84 -4.17 12.52
N LEU A 254 5.82 -5.25 11.76
CA LEU A 254 6.18 -5.27 10.34
C LEU A 254 5.28 -6.27 9.63
N GLY A 255 4.60 -5.89 8.55
CA GLY A 255 3.72 -6.82 7.85
C GLY A 255 3.31 -6.35 6.46
N GLU A 256 2.74 -7.29 5.72
CA GLU A 256 2.09 -7.07 4.43
C GLU A 256 0.81 -7.90 4.43
N VAL A 257 -0.32 -7.21 4.30
CA VAL A 257 -1.65 -7.83 4.39
C VAL A 257 -2.50 -7.45 3.18
N THR A 258 -3.30 -8.41 2.73
CA THR A 258 -4.14 -8.31 1.54
C THR A 258 -5.58 -8.78 1.79
N GLY A 259 -5.94 -8.93 3.08
CA GLY A 259 -7.20 -9.47 3.56
C GLY A 259 -7.14 -9.69 5.08
N ASP A 260 -8.18 -10.35 5.62
CA ASP A 260 -8.46 -10.34 7.06
C ASP A 260 -7.85 -11.52 7.83
N LYS A 261 -7.22 -12.46 7.11
CA LYS A 261 -6.56 -13.64 7.69
C LYS A 261 -5.04 -13.67 7.41
N PRO A 262 -4.24 -12.72 7.92
CA PRO A 262 -2.80 -12.83 7.85
C PRO A 262 -2.25 -13.84 8.87
N LEU A 263 -1.07 -14.41 8.59
CA LEU A 263 -0.32 -15.22 9.56
C LEU A 263 0.49 -14.30 10.49
N ILE A 264 0.19 -14.31 11.79
CA ILE A 264 0.95 -13.54 12.79
C ILE A 264 2.12 -14.37 13.30
N CYS A 265 3.33 -13.83 13.20
CA CYS A 265 4.56 -14.50 13.61
C CYS A 265 5.16 -13.83 14.84
N PHE A 266 5.50 -14.59 15.87
CA PHE A 266 6.21 -14.09 17.05
C PHE A 266 7.64 -14.61 17.10
N GLY A 267 8.61 -13.71 17.08
CA GLY A 267 10.02 -14.05 17.31
C GLY A 267 10.72 -13.14 18.30
N VAL A 268 11.94 -13.50 18.67
CA VAL A 268 12.90 -12.51 19.18
C VAL A 268 13.34 -11.67 17.97
N ASN A 269 13.71 -10.40 18.14
CA ASN A 269 13.88 -9.44 17.05
C ASN A 269 15.35 -9.19 16.63
N PRO A 270 16.04 -10.13 15.94
CA PRO A 270 17.37 -9.89 15.38
C PRO A 270 17.35 -9.31 13.95
N SER A 271 16.15 -9.22 13.38
CA SER A 271 15.91 -8.84 11.99
C SER A 271 16.04 -7.33 11.82
N LYS A 272 16.86 -6.92 10.85
CA LYS A 272 16.96 -5.50 10.43
C LYS A 272 15.89 -5.14 9.40
N ALA A 273 14.96 -6.05 9.11
CA ALA A 273 13.90 -5.80 8.15
C ALA A 273 13.02 -4.63 8.62
N LYS A 274 12.78 -3.69 7.73
CA LYS A 274 12.06 -2.44 7.97
C LYS A 274 11.47 -1.91 6.68
N ILE A 275 10.55 -0.97 6.80
CA ILE A 275 10.11 -0.17 5.65
C ILE A 275 10.93 1.13 5.64
N VAL A 276 11.58 1.41 4.52
CA VAL A 276 12.29 2.67 4.27
C VAL A 276 11.76 3.23 2.97
N ASP A 277 11.23 4.45 3.03
CA ASP A 277 10.67 5.16 1.87
C ASP A 277 9.65 4.31 1.09
N GLY A 278 8.73 3.66 1.80
CA GLY A 278 7.70 2.79 1.20
C GLY A 278 8.21 1.43 0.69
N LYS A 279 9.52 1.16 0.74
CA LYS A 279 10.12 -0.10 0.32
C LYS A 279 10.38 -1.02 1.52
N LEU A 280 9.84 -2.23 1.43
CA LEU A 280 10.18 -3.30 2.38
C LEU A 280 11.62 -3.78 2.15
N GLN A 281 12.51 -3.44 3.07
CA GLN A 281 13.84 -4.06 3.17
C GLN A 281 13.68 -5.37 3.93
N THR A 282 13.84 -6.49 3.25
CA THR A 282 13.63 -7.84 3.82
C THR A 282 14.93 -8.47 4.32
N ASP A 283 14.80 -9.57 5.07
CA ASP A 283 15.88 -10.51 5.34
C ASP A 283 15.39 -11.95 5.22
N LYS A 284 16.29 -12.92 5.38
CA LYS A 284 15.99 -14.36 5.26
C LYS A 284 14.85 -14.83 6.18
N THR A 285 14.64 -14.19 7.33
CA THR A 285 13.54 -14.54 8.25
C THR A 285 12.21 -14.14 7.63
N ILE A 286 12.12 -12.89 7.17
CA ILE A 286 10.92 -12.36 6.54
C ILE A 286 10.62 -13.07 5.22
N GLU A 287 11.63 -13.42 4.42
CA GLU A 287 11.46 -14.23 3.20
C GLU A 287 10.84 -15.60 3.50
N LYS A 288 11.27 -16.27 4.58
CA LYS A 288 10.71 -17.56 5.01
C LYS A 288 9.28 -17.44 5.52
N ILE A 289 8.96 -16.35 6.22
CA ILE A 289 7.61 -16.04 6.70
C ILE A 289 6.67 -15.79 5.51
N ARG A 290 7.10 -14.98 4.54
CA ARG A 290 6.36 -14.74 3.28
C ARG A 290 6.06 -16.04 2.56
N TYR A 291 7.09 -16.88 2.40
CA TYR A 291 6.94 -18.16 1.73
C TYR A 291 5.89 -19.06 2.39
N VAL A 292 5.91 -19.20 3.72
CA VAL A 292 4.92 -20.05 4.40
C VAL A 292 3.52 -19.44 4.39
N ALA A 293 3.38 -18.13 4.54
CA ALA A 293 2.08 -17.46 4.43
C ALA A 293 1.43 -17.72 3.06
N ASP A 294 2.20 -17.56 1.98
CA ASP A 294 1.74 -17.86 0.61
C ASP A 294 1.42 -19.36 0.44
N MET A 295 2.30 -20.26 0.93
CA MET A 295 2.17 -21.71 0.77
C MET A 295 0.95 -22.29 1.52
N GLU A 296 0.55 -21.68 2.62
CA GLU A 296 -0.59 -22.08 3.46
C GLU A 296 -1.86 -21.23 3.18
N ASN A 297 -1.85 -20.40 2.14
CA ASN A 297 -2.96 -19.55 1.69
C ASN A 297 -3.47 -18.53 2.71
N TYR A 298 -2.58 -17.93 3.51
CA TYR A 298 -2.92 -16.76 4.31
C TYR A 298 -2.99 -15.50 3.45
N ASP A 299 -3.78 -14.52 3.87
CA ASP A 299 -3.94 -13.23 3.17
C ASP A 299 -2.78 -12.27 3.40
N GLY A 300 -1.68 -12.74 3.99
CA GLY A 300 -0.52 -11.94 4.30
C GLY A 300 0.21 -12.47 5.53
N TRP A 301 1.10 -11.64 6.04
CA TRP A 301 1.91 -11.97 7.21
C TRP A 301 2.17 -10.72 8.04
N ILE A 302 2.33 -10.93 9.35
CA ILE A 302 2.70 -9.87 10.28
C ILE A 302 3.75 -10.43 11.24
N MET A 303 4.91 -9.78 11.33
CA MET A 303 5.95 -10.05 12.30
C MET A 303 5.76 -9.16 13.53
N LEU A 304 5.37 -9.78 14.63
CA LEU A 304 5.37 -9.21 15.97
C LEU A 304 6.55 -9.78 16.77
N ASN A 305 6.88 -9.14 17.88
CA ASN A 305 8.12 -9.40 18.58
C ASN A 305 7.82 -9.76 20.04
N LEU A 306 8.52 -10.78 20.58
CA LEU A 306 8.50 -11.03 22.02
C LEU A 306 9.10 -9.84 22.79
N TYR A 307 10.04 -9.14 22.17
CA TYR A 307 10.63 -7.90 22.70
C TYR A 307 11.05 -7.02 21.53
N ALA A 308 10.64 -5.74 21.55
CA ALA A 308 10.70 -4.87 20.37
C ALA A 308 12.12 -4.37 20.01
N GLN A 309 13.13 -4.53 20.88
CA GLN A 309 14.49 -4.08 20.58
C GLN A 309 15.08 -4.80 19.37
N VAL A 310 15.51 -4.04 18.37
CA VAL A 310 16.17 -4.56 17.17
C VAL A 310 17.66 -4.77 17.47
N THR A 311 18.12 -6.02 17.39
CA THR A 311 19.57 -6.30 17.51
C THR A 311 20.02 -7.59 16.83
N SER A 312 20.92 -7.47 15.85
CA SER A 312 21.57 -8.62 15.20
C SER A 312 22.46 -9.46 16.13
N LYS A 313 22.81 -8.93 17.31
CA LYS A 313 23.65 -9.62 18.31
C LYS A 313 22.80 -9.88 19.56
N PRO A 314 22.35 -11.13 19.81
CA PRO A 314 21.52 -11.44 20.98
C PRO A 314 22.17 -11.08 22.32
N ASN A 315 23.51 -11.00 22.39
CA ASN A 315 24.23 -10.52 23.57
C ASN A 315 23.96 -9.04 23.89
N ASN A 316 23.56 -8.25 22.89
CA ASN A 316 23.30 -6.83 23.01
C ASN A 316 21.84 -6.53 23.36
N LEU A 317 20.99 -7.55 23.51
CA LEU A 317 19.68 -7.36 24.13
C LEU A 317 19.87 -6.72 25.50
N ASP A 318 18.95 -5.84 25.88
CA ASP A 318 18.94 -5.21 27.20
C ASP A 318 19.16 -6.26 28.29
N LYS A 319 19.96 -5.92 29.31
CA LYS A 319 20.30 -6.88 30.36
C LYS A 319 19.10 -7.16 31.28
N VAL A 320 18.23 -6.17 31.42
CA VAL A 320 16.98 -6.19 32.18
C VAL A 320 15.84 -5.72 31.27
N LEU A 321 14.61 -6.04 31.65
CA LEU A 321 13.43 -5.62 30.90
C LEU A 321 13.32 -4.10 30.90
N ASN A 322 13.20 -3.48 29.73
CA ASN A 322 12.75 -2.10 29.63
C ASN A 322 11.21 -2.09 29.65
N SER A 323 10.63 -1.66 30.76
CA SER A 323 9.17 -1.67 30.98
C SER A 323 8.43 -0.83 29.95
N ASP A 324 8.92 0.37 29.60
CA ASP A 324 8.25 1.25 28.63
C ASP A 324 8.23 0.62 27.23
N LEU A 325 9.35 0.00 26.83
CA LEU A 325 9.45 -0.68 25.55
C LEU A 325 8.52 -1.89 25.50
N HIS A 326 8.42 -2.63 26.61
CA HIS A 326 7.53 -3.78 26.73
C HIS A 326 6.06 -3.37 26.68
N SER A 327 5.65 -2.39 27.47
CA SER A 327 4.28 -1.87 27.47
C SER A 327 3.85 -1.37 26.09
N LYS A 328 4.70 -0.63 25.39
CA LYS A 328 4.42 -0.19 24.02
C LYS A 328 4.32 -1.37 23.05
N ASN A 329 5.16 -2.39 23.20
CA ASN A 329 5.09 -3.59 22.37
C ASN A 329 3.79 -4.35 22.58
N ILE A 330 3.35 -4.46 23.83
CA ILE A 330 2.07 -5.06 24.21
C ILE A 330 0.89 -4.30 23.59
N GLU A 331 0.89 -2.95 23.66
CA GLU A 331 -0.14 -2.10 23.05
C GLU A 331 -0.25 -2.33 21.53
N GLU A 332 0.87 -2.34 20.82
CA GLU A 332 0.88 -2.57 19.36
C GLU A 332 0.45 -4.00 18.99
N ILE A 333 0.81 -5.00 19.81
CA ILE A 333 0.35 -6.39 19.63
C ILE A 333 -1.17 -6.46 19.78
N GLU A 334 -1.73 -5.86 20.83
CA GLU A 334 -3.18 -5.84 21.06
C GLU A 334 -3.93 -5.19 19.90
N LYS A 335 -3.45 -4.03 19.41
CA LYS A 335 -4.02 -3.37 18.22
C LYS A 335 -4.06 -4.30 17.03
N ILE A 336 -2.95 -4.97 16.70
CA ILE A 336 -2.88 -5.89 15.57
C ILE A 336 -3.81 -7.09 15.74
N LEU A 337 -3.87 -7.67 16.94
CA LEU A 337 -4.75 -8.79 17.23
C LEU A 337 -6.24 -8.41 17.07
N ASN A 338 -6.62 -7.21 17.50
CA ASN A 338 -7.97 -6.68 17.35
C ASN A 338 -8.31 -6.35 15.88
N THR A 339 -7.35 -5.84 15.11
CA THR A 339 -7.53 -5.59 13.67
C THR A 339 -7.67 -6.90 12.88
N PHE A 340 -6.95 -7.96 13.27
CA PHE A 340 -6.96 -9.26 12.57
C PHE A 340 -7.41 -10.41 13.49
N PRO A 341 -8.70 -10.47 13.87
CA PRO A 341 -9.21 -11.44 14.84
C PRO A 341 -9.25 -12.88 14.33
N ASN A 342 -9.06 -13.10 13.03
CA ASN A 342 -9.08 -14.44 12.41
C ASN A 342 -7.68 -14.99 12.11
N SER A 343 -6.64 -14.24 12.46
CA SER A 343 -5.25 -14.65 12.25
C SER A 343 -4.88 -15.86 13.12
N ASP A 344 -4.07 -16.74 12.54
CA ASP A 344 -3.38 -17.80 13.26
C ASP A 344 -1.98 -17.32 13.66
N ILE A 345 -1.36 -18.01 14.61
CA ILE A 345 -0.07 -17.61 15.18
C ILE A 345 1.03 -18.62 14.83
N LEU A 346 2.18 -18.13 14.36
CA LEU A 346 3.40 -18.90 14.16
C LEU A 346 4.47 -18.51 15.19
N ALA A 347 4.89 -19.47 15.99
CA ALA A 347 5.97 -19.32 16.96
C ALA A 347 7.36 -19.46 16.28
N CYS A 348 8.22 -18.46 16.46
CA CYS A 348 9.49 -18.32 15.71
C CYS A 348 10.72 -18.01 16.59
N TRP A 349 10.64 -18.07 17.92
CA TRP A 349 11.70 -17.53 18.79
C TRP A 349 12.95 -18.42 18.92
N GLY A 350 12.84 -19.73 18.71
CA GLY A 350 13.97 -20.66 18.87
C GLY A 350 14.63 -20.58 20.26
N ASN A 351 15.89 -21.00 20.34
CA ASN A 351 16.66 -20.95 21.59
C ASN A 351 16.98 -19.52 22.08
N LEU A 352 16.65 -18.48 21.30
CA LEU A 352 16.90 -17.10 21.72
C LEU A 352 16.01 -16.68 22.88
N ILE A 353 14.88 -17.36 23.12
CA ILE A 353 14.03 -17.11 24.29
C ILE A 353 14.77 -17.31 25.62
N GLU A 354 15.82 -18.15 25.66
CA GLU A 354 16.64 -18.35 26.85
C GLU A 354 17.67 -17.23 27.07
N LYS A 355 17.84 -16.32 26.10
CA LYS A 355 18.95 -15.36 26.12
C LYS A 355 18.88 -14.36 27.27
N ARG A 356 17.64 -14.03 27.66
CA ARG A 356 17.30 -13.15 28.76
C ARG A 356 16.09 -13.73 29.48
N ARG A 357 16.14 -13.77 30.81
CA ARG A 357 15.04 -14.30 31.63
C ARG A 357 13.71 -13.60 31.31
N TYR A 358 13.76 -12.29 31.03
CA TYR A 358 12.54 -11.52 30.78
C TYR A 358 11.81 -11.90 29.49
N LEU A 359 12.44 -12.54 28.51
CA LEU A 359 11.75 -12.95 27.28
C LEU A 359 10.64 -13.97 27.55
N LYS A 360 10.81 -14.80 28.59
CA LYS A 360 9.78 -15.73 29.05
C LYS A 360 8.59 -14.99 29.68
N TYR A 361 8.87 -13.92 30.45
CA TYR A 361 7.81 -13.06 30.99
C TYR A 361 7.05 -12.34 29.87
N CYS A 362 7.77 -11.78 28.88
CA CYS A 362 7.11 -11.16 27.73
C CYS A 362 6.19 -12.13 26.97
N LEU A 363 6.60 -13.39 26.78
CA LEU A 363 5.75 -14.39 26.14
C LEU A 363 4.48 -14.68 26.99
N LYS A 364 4.60 -14.76 28.32
CA LYS A 364 3.45 -14.96 29.21
C LYS A 364 2.45 -13.81 29.09
N ASP A 365 2.93 -12.56 29.06
CA ASP A 365 2.07 -11.39 28.89
C ASP A 365 1.37 -11.38 27.52
N ILE A 366 2.12 -11.66 26.44
CA ILE A 366 1.58 -11.76 25.08
C ILE A 366 0.49 -12.84 25.00
N LYS A 367 0.74 -14.02 25.59
CA LYS A 367 -0.27 -15.09 25.64
C LYS A 367 -1.50 -14.66 26.42
N GLY A 368 -1.33 -13.91 27.51
CA GLY A 368 -2.43 -13.32 28.27
C GLY A 368 -3.33 -12.46 27.38
N ILE A 369 -2.76 -11.53 26.63
CA ILE A 369 -3.50 -10.64 25.71
C ILE A 369 -4.21 -11.42 24.61
N ILE A 370 -3.55 -12.43 24.03
CA ILE A 370 -4.16 -13.26 23.00
C ILE A 370 -5.41 -13.97 23.57
N SER A 371 -5.31 -14.49 24.79
CA SER A 371 -6.44 -15.14 25.48
C SER A 371 -7.57 -14.15 25.80
N LEU A 372 -7.26 -12.87 26.06
CA LEU A 372 -8.26 -11.82 26.32
C LEU A 372 -8.97 -11.33 25.06
N THR A 373 -8.31 -11.39 23.90
CA THR A 373 -8.89 -10.93 22.63
C THR A 373 -9.71 -12.03 21.96
N LYS A 374 -9.06 -13.15 21.63
CA LYS A 374 -9.66 -14.33 21.00
C LYS A 374 -8.65 -15.47 20.96
N ASP A 375 -9.08 -16.68 21.31
CA ASP A 375 -8.22 -17.85 21.14
C ASP A 375 -7.90 -18.08 19.66
N ARG A 376 -6.62 -18.36 19.40
CA ARG A 376 -6.05 -18.54 18.07
C ARG A 376 -5.25 -19.83 18.05
N THR A 377 -5.21 -20.47 16.89
CA THR A 377 -4.37 -21.66 16.70
C THR A 377 -2.91 -21.22 16.66
N TRP A 378 -2.07 -21.91 17.43
CA TRP A 378 -0.63 -21.71 17.40
C TRP A 378 0.02 -22.81 16.58
N PHE A 379 1.05 -22.43 15.85
CA PHE A 379 1.82 -23.30 14.99
C PHE A 379 3.32 -23.13 15.24
N TYR A 380 4.07 -24.19 14.96
CA TYR A 380 5.50 -24.14 14.70
C TYR A 380 5.79 -24.75 13.32
N ARG A 381 7.07 -24.83 12.94
CA ARG A 381 7.48 -25.46 11.67
C ARG A 381 8.67 -26.40 11.84
N GLU A 382 8.59 -27.53 11.12
CA GLU A 382 9.59 -28.58 10.94
C GLU A 382 9.91 -29.39 12.19
N LYS A 383 10.41 -28.75 13.24
CA LYS A 383 10.76 -29.44 14.49
C LYS A 383 10.87 -28.47 15.66
N ILE A 384 10.69 -29.00 16.84
CA ILE A 384 11.11 -28.38 18.08
C ILE A 384 12.63 -28.55 18.24
N THR A 385 13.31 -27.55 18.79
CA THR A 385 14.76 -27.63 19.04
C THR A 385 15.05 -28.69 20.12
N LYS A 386 16.31 -29.13 20.24
CA LYS A 386 16.73 -30.03 21.33
C LYS A 386 16.42 -29.48 22.74
N LYS A 387 16.20 -28.17 22.87
CA LYS A 387 15.86 -27.48 24.11
C LYS A 387 14.36 -27.30 24.32
N GLY A 388 13.51 -27.86 23.45
CA GLY A 388 12.06 -27.77 23.59
C GLY A 388 11.43 -26.51 22.97
N HIS A 389 12.16 -25.70 22.18
CA HIS A 389 11.61 -24.45 21.64
C HIS A 389 11.16 -24.57 20.16
N PRO A 390 10.13 -23.83 19.73
CA PRO A 390 9.74 -23.75 18.32
C PRO A 390 10.88 -23.16 17.48
N THR A 391 11.20 -23.79 16.35
CA THR A 391 12.38 -23.44 15.54
C THR A 391 12.23 -22.06 14.89
N HIS A 392 13.33 -21.29 14.89
CA HIS A 392 13.41 -20.01 14.18
C HIS A 392 13.37 -20.21 12.65
N GLN A 393 12.59 -19.39 11.94
CA GLN A 393 12.26 -19.58 10.51
C GLN A 393 13.47 -19.68 9.57
N VAL A 394 14.56 -18.98 9.83
CA VAL A 394 15.80 -19.09 9.03
C VAL A 394 16.35 -20.53 8.98
N ARG A 395 16.07 -21.34 10.00
CA ARG A 395 16.55 -22.73 10.09
C ARG A 395 15.59 -23.75 9.48
N THR A 396 14.40 -23.33 9.07
CA THR A 396 13.41 -24.26 8.53
C THR A 396 13.59 -24.48 7.03
N LYS A 397 13.27 -25.68 6.55
CA LYS A 397 13.17 -25.95 5.11
C LYS A 397 12.00 -25.16 4.50
N ASN A 398 12.10 -24.79 3.21
CA ASN A 398 10.99 -24.11 2.54
C ASN A 398 9.74 -25.00 2.52
N SER A 399 9.91 -26.29 2.22
CA SER A 399 8.82 -27.28 2.17
C SER A 399 8.18 -27.62 3.52
N ALA A 400 8.69 -27.11 4.64
CA ALA A 400 8.12 -27.38 5.96
C ALA A 400 6.76 -26.69 6.13
N ARG A 401 5.73 -27.50 6.41
CA ARG A 401 4.35 -27.05 6.68
C ARG A 401 4.19 -26.58 8.11
N LEU A 402 3.05 -25.96 8.40
CA LEU A 402 2.64 -25.63 9.76
C LEU A 402 2.22 -26.89 10.54
N GLU A 403 2.67 -26.98 11.78
CA GLU A 403 2.31 -28.04 12.74
C GLU A 403 1.77 -27.39 14.01
N GLU A 404 0.66 -27.91 14.55
CA GLU A 404 0.04 -27.33 15.74
C GLU A 404 1.00 -27.30 16.94
N PHE A 405 0.95 -26.18 17.66
CA PHE A 405 1.81 -25.91 18.81
C PHE A 405 0.97 -25.67 20.05
N ASN A 406 1.06 -26.56 21.03
CA ASN A 406 0.41 -26.35 22.32
C ASN A 406 1.17 -25.32 23.15
N VAL A 407 0.84 -24.04 22.96
CA VAL A 407 1.51 -22.94 23.68
C VAL A 407 1.25 -22.97 25.19
N ASN A 408 0.12 -23.53 25.63
CA ASN A 408 -0.22 -23.60 27.05
C ASN A 408 0.72 -24.56 27.77
N GLU A 409 0.84 -25.79 27.27
CA GLU A 409 1.78 -26.79 27.79
C GLU A 409 3.23 -26.28 27.71
N TYR A 410 3.60 -25.62 26.61
CA TYR A 410 4.93 -25.03 26.48
C TYR A 410 5.23 -23.98 27.57
N ILE A 411 4.27 -23.10 27.90
CA ILE A 411 4.46 -22.08 28.93
C ILE A 411 4.59 -22.67 30.34
N GLU A 412 3.96 -23.81 30.62
CA GLU A 412 4.11 -24.52 31.89
C GLU A 412 5.52 -25.08 32.10
N THR A 413 6.19 -25.44 30.99
CA THR A 413 7.58 -25.94 31.01
C THR A 413 8.66 -24.85 31.06
N LEU A 414 8.28 -23.57 30.96
CA LEU A 414 9.19 -22.43 30.71
C LEU A 414 9.81 -21.78 31.95
#